data_AF-A0A0C1K954-F1
#
_entry.id   AF-A0A0C1K954-F1
#
_cell.length_a   1.000
_cell.length_b   1.000
_cell.length_c   1.000
_cell.angle_alpha   90.00
_cell.angle_beta   90.00
_cell.angle_gamma   90.00
#
_symmetry.space_group_name_H-M   'P 1'
#
loop_
_entity.id
_entity.type
_entity.pdbx_description
1 polymer ?
#
loop_
_entity_poly.entity_id
_entity_poly.type
_entity_poly.pdbx_seq_one_letter_code
_entity_poly.pdbx_strand_id
1 'polypeptide(L)'
;MSNYFARSYFFYLPLCVMIGLFYGCAAYKYPTECYYVEPPLLLEQEERLLYDTYHFQASSHWLYYLIPRHRSQIYWYDVGHWCTWALFGNDDHGLFAEAQLPLFKPCRPTSFLKAFTWMVRNPLHNFCHYVIGNAGCVNDEFTLLKINKKHFSCLHYESVARTVFAGRYTSFYLGLHGGKPFISLRLSYGPKWKSDFYIGWRERGNFGIKFLPLTKNSLVVWENLPYEDAE
;
A
#
# COMPACT_ATOMS: atom_id res chain seq x y z
N MET A 1 30.74 17.52 -42.55
CA MET A 1 29.66 16.54 -42.28
C MET A 1 30.01 15.46 -41.25
N SER A 2 31.19 15.45 -40.62
CA SER A 2 31.58 14.39 -39.66
C SER A 2 31.00 14.56 -38.24
N ASN A 3 30.79 15.79 -37.76
CA ASN A 3 30.38 16.05 -36.37
C ASN A 3 28.89 15.79 -36.06
N TYR A 4 28.04 15.55 -37.07
CA TYR A 4 26.62 15.25 -36.85
C TYR A 4 26.37 13.79 -36.48
N PHE A 5 27.23 12.87 -36.94
CA PHE A 5 27.08 11.44 -36.63
C PHE A 5 27.47 11.09 -35.20
N ALA A 6 28.44 11.78 -34.59
CA ALA A 6 28.87 11.50 -33.22
C ALA A 6 27.82 11.88 -32.15
N ARG A 7 26.93 12.84 -32.44
CA ARG A 7 25.90 13.30 -31.49
C ARG A 7 24.73 12.34 -31.36
N SER A 8 24.34 11.64 -32.43
CA SER A 8 23.19 10.73 -32.39
C SER A 8 23.48 9.48 -31.55
N TYR A 9 24.66 8.87 -31.64
CA TYR A 9 25.02 7.69 -30.84
C TYR A 9 25.07 7.96 -29.33
N PHE A 10 25.42 9.18 -28.92
CA PHE A 10 25.46 9.58 -27.51
C PHE A 10 24.06 9.67 -26.86
N PHE A 11 22.99 9.83 -27.65
CA PHE A 11 21.61 9.80 -27.15
C PHE A 11 21.04 8.39 -27.06
N TYR A 12 21.39 7.52 -27.99
CA TYR A 12 20.87 6.15 -28.00
C TYR A 12 21.52 5.27 -26.91
N LEU A 13 22.78 5.52 -26.54
CA LEU A 13 23.44 4.73 -25.50
C LEU A 13 22.75 4.87 -24.12
N PRO A 14 22.46 6.07 -23.59
CA PRO A 14 21.67 6.24 -22.38
C PRO A 14 20.27 5.64 -22.50
N LEU A 15 19.61 5.77 -23.66
CA LEU A 15 18.29 5.18 -23.87
C LEU A 15 18.33 3.65 -23.84
N CYS A 16 19.32 3.03 -24.48
CA CYS A 16 19.53 1.58 -24.46
C CYS A 16 19.94 1.08 -23.07
N VAL A 17 20.74 1.85 -22.32
CA VAL A 17 21.07 1.55 -20.92
C VAL A 17 19.82 1.66 -20.05
N MET A 18 19.00 2.70 -20.22
CA MET A 18 17.72 2.84 -19.52
C MET A 18 16.78 1.69 -19.86
N ILE A 19 16.60 1.36 -21.14
CA ILE A 19 15.79 0.21 -21.56
C ILE A 19 16.35 -1.09 -20.97
N GLY A 20 17.68 -1.28 -20.99
CA GLY A 20 18.34 -2.45 -20.40
C GLY A 20 18.16 -2.56 -18.88
N LEU A 21 18.14 -1.43 -18.16
CA LEU A 21 17.81 -1.39 -16.73
C LEU A 21 16.36 -1.81 -16.45
N PHE A 22 15.44 -1.58 -17.40
CA PHE A 22 14.02 -1.97 -17.28
C PHE A 22 13.68 -3.32 -17.94
N TYR A 23 14.54 -3.88 -18.80
CA TYR A 23 14.36 -5.18 -19.45
C TYR A 23 15.03 -6.34 -18.70
N GLY A 24 15.65 -6.06 -17.55
CA GLY A 24 16.32 -7.03 -16.71
C GLY A 24 15.38 -8.10 -16.17
N CYS A 25 15.30 -9.23 -16.86
CA CYS A 25 14.98 -10.54 -16.31
C CYS A 25 13.51 -10.83 -15.99
N ALA A 26 12.86 -11.48 -16.96
CA ALA A 26 11.74 -12.41 -16.74
C ALA A 26 12.06 -13.59 -15.76
N ALA A 27 13.23 -13.57 -15.11
CA ALA A 27 13.71 -14.59 -14.17
C ALA A 27 13.11 -14.46 -12.76
N TYR A 28 12.42 -13.36 -12.43
CA TYR A 28 11.86 -13.11 -11.10
C TYR A 28 10.51 -13.80 -10.83
N LYS A 29 10.15 -14.83 -11.61
CA LYS A 29 8.87 -15.54 -11.52
C LYS A 29 8.91 -16.82 -10.67
N TYR A 30 9.75 -16.92 -9.65
CA TYR A 30 9.49 -17.99 -8.70
C TYR A 30 8.34 -17.55 -7.79
N PRO A 31 7.27 -18.36 -7.68
CA PRO A 31 6.24 -18.15 -6.67
C PRO A 31 6.94 -18.05 -5.32
N THR A 32 6.84 -16.91 -4.67
CA THR A 32 7.23 -16.81 -3.28
C THR A 32 6.03 -17.21 -2.42
N GLU A 33 6.27 -18.00 -1.38
CA GLU A 33 5.25 -18.41 -0.41
C GLU A 33 4.63 -17.22 0.35
N CYS A 34 5.25 -16.03 0.25
CA CYS A 34 4.91 -14.83 1.01
C CYS A 34 3.47 -14.32 0.83
N TYR A 35 2.71 -14.84 -0.15
CA TYR A 35 1.42 -14.28 -0.55
C TYR A 35 0.25 -15.24 -0.56
N TYR A 36 0.49 -16.55 -0.46
CA TYR A 36 -0.61 -17.49 -0.26
C TYR A 36 -0.98 -17.49 1.22
N VAL A 37 -1.87 -16.56 1.59
CA VAL A 37 -2.58 -16.68 2.85
C VAL A 37 -3.64 -17.72 2.61
N GLU A 38 -3.50 -18.89 3.24
CA GLU A 38 -4.51 -19.93 3.13
C GLU A 38 -5.86 -19.31 3.49
N PRO A 39 -6.87 -19.44 2.60
CA PRO A 39 -8.17 -18.87 2.87
C PRO A 39 -8.72 -19.43 4.19
N PRO A 40 -9.47 -18.63 4.97
CA PRO A 40 -10.08 -19.13 6.18
C PRO A 40 -10.92 -20.37 5.87
N LEU A 41 -10.85 -21.37 6.74
CA LEU A 41 -11.48 -22.69 6.59
C LEU A 41 -13.00 -22.64 6.32
N LEU A 42 -13.63 -21.49 6.55
CA LEU A 42 -15.06 -21.26 6.40
C LEU A 42 -15.49 -20.87 4.98
N LEU A 43 -14.58 -20.72 4.01
CA LEU A 43 -14.99 -20.47 2.62
C LEU A 43 -15.70 -21.69 2.03
N GLU A 44 -16.79 -21.44 1.30
CA GLU A 44 -17.43 -22.50 0.52
C GLU A 44 -16.47 -23.02 -0.56
N GLN A 45 -16.64 -24.28 -0.96
CA GLN A 45 -15.74 -24.91 -1.95
C GLN A 45 -15.67 -24.12 -3.27
N GLU A 46 -16.79 -23.52 -3.70
CA GLU A 46 -16.85 -22.67 -4.88
C GLU A 46 -16.03 -21.38 -4.72
N GLU A 47 -16.10 -20.75 -3.55
CA GLU A 47 -15.33 -19.54 -3.23
C GLU A 47 -13.83 -19.83 -3.17
N ARG A 48 -13.44 -20.99 -2.63
CA ARG A 48 -12.06 -21.45 -2.62
C ARG A 48 -11.52 -21.65 -4.05
N LEU A 49 -12.28 -22.33 -4.91
CA LEU A 49 -11.90 -22.53 -6.31
C LEU A 49 -11.74 -21.19 -7.05
N LEU A 50 -12.65 -20.25 -6.79
CA LEU A 50 -12.60 -18.91 -7.35
C LEU A 50 -11.37 -18.14 -6.84
N TYR A 51 -11.05 -18.24 -5.55
CA TYR A 51 -9.86 -17.65 -4.95
C TYR A 51 -8.58 -18.19 -5.60
N ASP A 52 -8.43 -19.51 -5.70
CA ASP A 52 -7.26 -20.16 -6.30
C ASP A 52 -7.11 -19.74 -7.78
N THR A 53 -8.23 -19.66 -8.51
CA THR A 53 -8.26 -19.19 -9.91
C THR A 53 -7.73 -17.76 -10.03
N TYR A 54 -8.19 -16.83 -9.19
CA TYR A 54 -7.76 -15.44 -9.26
C TYR A 54 -6.34 -15.23 -8.74
N HIS A 55 -5.93 -15.99 -7.73
CA HIS A 55 -4.56 -15.99 -7.25
C HIS A 55 -3.60 -16.47 -8.34
N PHE A 56 -3.97 -17.55 -9.05
CA PHE A 56 -3.22 -18.03 -10.21
C PHE A 56 -3.13 -16.96 -11.31
N GLN A 57 -4.27 -16.36 -11.70
CA GLN A 57 -4.30 -15.28 -12.69
C GLN A 57 -3.41 -14.09 -12.27
N ALA A 58 -3.49 -13.65 -11.01
CA ALA A 58 -2.64 -12.59 -10.47
C ALA A 58 -1.15 -12.95 -10.56
N SER A 59 -0.77 -14.17 -10.16
CA SER A 59 0.62 -14.64 -10.21
C SER A 59 1.20 -14.71 -11.62
N SER A 60 0.35 -14.98 -12.62
CA SER A 60 0.72 -15.03 -14.04
C SER A 60 0.66 -13.66 -14.75
N HIS A 61 0.20 -12.60 -14.07
CA HIS A 61 -0.09 -11.33 -14.73
C HIS A 61 1.20 -10.62 -15.17
N TRP A 62 1.19 -10.08 -16.40
CA TRP A 62 2.37 -9.49 -17.01
C TRP A 62 2.96 -8.27 -16.27
N LEU A 63 2.15 -7.57 -15.48
CA LEU A 63 2.66 -6.46 -14.64
C LEU A 63 3.80 -6.90 -13.71
N TYR A 64 3.83 -8.17 -13.28
CA TYR A 64 4.92 -8.69 -12.46
C TYR A 64 6.24 -8.85 -13.22
N TYR A 65 6.26 -8.68 -14.55
CA TYR A 65 7.51 -8.52 -15.31
C TYR A 65 8.15 -7.15 -15.14
N LEU A 66 7.33 -6.13 -14.83
CA LEU A 66 7.81 -4.75 -14.68
C LEU A 66 7.97 -4.36 -13.22
N ILE A 67 7.07 -4.85 -12.36
CA ILE A 67 7.02 -4.50 -10.95
C ILE A 67 7.20 -5.81 -10.17
N PRO A 68 8.39 -6.07 -9.60
CA PRO A 68 8.65 -7.28 -8.83
C PRO A 68 7.61 -7.48 -7.74
N ARG A 69 7.28 -8.75 -7.48
CA ARG A 69 6.30 -9.10 -6.48
C ARG A 69 6.85 -8.86 -5.07
N HIS A 70 8.06 -9.34 -4.81
CA HIS A 70 8.74 -9.16 -3.53
C HIS A 70 10.16 -8.61 -3.69
N ARG A 71 10.62 -7.78 -2.75
CA ARG A 71 11.99 -7.23 -2.77
C ARG A 71 13.10 -8.28 -2.79
N SER A 72 12.87 -9.45 -2.19
CA SER A 72 13.85 -10.55 -2.18
C SER A 72 14.06 -11.18 -3.55
N GLN A 73 13.21 -10.87 -4.52
CA GLN A 73 13.39 -11.30 -5.91
C GLN A 73 14.37 -10.38 -6.64
N ILE A 74 14.58 -9.16 -6.16
CA ILE A 74 15.35 -8.14 -6.87
C ILE A 74 16.82 -8.28 -6.49
N TYR A 75 17.69 -8.51 -7.49
CA TYR A 75 19.13 -8.44 -7.24
C TYR A 75 19.52 -7.03 -6.80
N TRP A 76 20.53 -6.90 -5.94
CA TRP A 76 20.97 -5.61 -5.40
C TRP A 76 21.40 -4.60 -6.48
N TYR A 77 21.83 -5.08 -7.66
CA TYR A 77 22.25 -4.25 -8.80
C TYR A 77 21.13 -3.93 -9.81
N ASP A 78 19.92 -4.48 -9.64
CA ASP A 78 18.80 -4.29 -10.57
C ASP A 78 18.04 -3.00 -10.25
N VAL A 79 18.66 -1.87 -10.58
CA VAL A 79 18.14 -0.53 -10.25
C VAL A 79 16.75 -0.29 -10.85
N GLY A 80 16.46 -0.81 -12.04
CA GLY A 80 15.15 -0.62 -12.68
C GLY A 80 14.03 -1.29 -11.89
N HIS A 81 14.22 -2.53 -11.49
CA HIS A 81 13.25 -3.26 -10.68
C HIS A 81 13.14 -2.72 -9.25
N TRP A 82 14.24 -2.25 -8.64
CA TRP A 82 14.16 -1.52 -7.37
C TRP A 82 13.30 -0.25 -7.49
N CYS A 83 13.45 0.50 -8.57
CA CYS A 83 12.65 1.70 -8.82
C CYS A 83 11.16 1.36 -9.03
N THR A 84 10.83 0.40 -9.90
CA THR A 84 9.43 0.03 -10.15
C THR A 84 8.78 -0.62 -8.93
N TRP A 85 9.52 -1.47 -8.20
CA TRP A 85 9.07 -2.05 -6.93
C TRP A 85 8.81 -0.98 -5.88
N ALA A 86 9.71 0.00 -5.72
CA ALA A 86 9.53 1.06 -4.72
C ALA A 86 8.32 1.95 -5.06
N LEU A 87 8.17 2.35 -6.33
CA LEU A 87 7.15 3.30 -6.76
C LEU A 87 5.76 2.67 -6.90
N PHE A 88 5.69 1.43 -7.42
CA PHE A 88 4.43 0.82 -7.84
C PHE A 88 4.14 -0.52 -7.15
N GLY A 89 5.13 -1.09 -6.45
CA GLY A 89 4.99 -2.37 -5.78
C GLY A 89 4.17 -2.28 -4.49
N ASN A 90 3.74 -3.46 -4.04
CA ASN A 90 3.12 -3.68 -2.75
C ASN A 90 3.61 -5.01 -2.18
N ASP A 91 4.66 -4.95 -1.38
CA ASP A 91 5.40 -6.11 -0.86
C ASP A 91 4.55 -6.95 0.10
N ASP A 92 3.51 -6.39 0.72
CA ASP A 92 2.71 -7.06 1.75
C ASP A 92 1.45 -7.70 1.17
N HIS A 93 0.90 -7.14 0.09
CA HIS A 93 -0.43 -7.50 -0.43
C HIS A 93 -0.45 -7.83 -1.91
N GLY A 94 0.66 -7.62 -2.62
CA GLY A 94 0.74 -7.73 -4.08
C GLY A 94 -0.01 -6.61 -4.81
N LEU A 95 0.17 -6.56 -6.13
CA LEU A 95 -0.38 -5.54 -7.01
C LEU A 95 -1.89 -5.60 -7.12
N PHE A 96 -2.49 -6.77 -6.90
CA PHE A 96 -3.93 -6.99 -7.07
C PHE A 96 -4.66 -7.16 -5.74
N ALA A 97 -3.98 -6.90 -4.62
CA ALA A 97 -4.43 -7.18 -3.26
C ALA A 97 -4.58 -8.67 -2.92
N GLU A 98 -3.86 -9.56 -3.61
CA GLU A 98 -4.00 -11.03 -3.47
C GLU A 98 -3.91 -11.56 -2.02
N ALA A 99 -3.15 -10.91 -1.13
CA ALA A 99 -3.05 -11.33 0.26
C ALA A 99 -4.19 -10.83 1.17
N GLN A 100 -5.02 -9.87 0.73
CA GLN A 100 -6.11 -9.30 1.55
C GLN A 100 -7.49 -9.83 1.14
N LEU A 101 -7.84 -11.05 1.53
CA LEU A 101 -9.13 -11.69 1.25
C LEU A 101 -10.40 -10.79 1.34
N PRO A 102 -10.63 -9.97 2.39
CA PRO A 102 -11.84 -9.14 2.47
C PRO A 102 -11.84 -7.91 1.53
N LEU A 103 -10.69 -7.51 1.01
CA LEU A 103 -10.53 -6.34 0.14
C LEU A 103 -10.16 -6.71 -1.31
N PHE A 104 -9.56 -7.88 -1.49
CA PHE A 104 -9.44 -8.63 -2.72
C PHE A 104 -10.85 -9.01 -3.13
N LYS A 105 -11.59 -8.09 -3.76
CA LYS A 105 -12.91 -8.40 -4.34
C LYS A 105 -12.71 -9.56 -5.31
N PRO A 106 -12.96 -10.84 -4.91
CA PRO A 106 -12.46 -11.97 -5.67
C PRO A 106 -13.18 -11.94 -7.01
N CYS A 107 -14.49 -11.68 -6.98
CA CYS A 107 -15.42 -11.53 -8.10
C CYS A 107 -14.99 -10.54 -9.22
N ARG A 108 -13.88 -9.80 -9.08
CA ARG A 108 -13.31 -8.97 -10.13
C ARG A 108 -12.02 -9.61 -10.68
N PRO A 109 -11.98 -9.91 -11.99
CA PRO A 109 -10.81 -10.51 -12.61
C PRO A 109 -9.58 -9.62 -12.44
N THR A 110 -8.42 -10.26 -12.38
CA THR A 110 -7.11 -9.60 -12.38
C THR A 110 -6.98 -8.79 -13.66
N SER A 111 -6.77 -7.48 -13.52
CA SER A 111 -6.68 -6.54 -14.64
C SER A 111 -5.80 -5.35 -14.29
N PHE A 112 -5.26 -4.66 -15.30
CA PHE A 112 -4.49 -3.43 -15.11
C PHE A 112 -5.25 -2.39 -14.29
N LEU A 113 -6.55 -2.20 -14.54
CA LEU A 113 -7.37 -1.25 -13.80
C LEU A 113 -7.50 -1.61 -12.31
N LYS A 114 -7.55 -2.91 -11.98
CA LYS A 114 -7.54 -3.39 -10.58
C LYS A 114 -6.22 -3.03 -9.91
N ALA A 115 -5.09 -3.30 -10.56
CA ALA A 115 -3.77 -2.92 -10.04
C ALA A 115 -3.62 -1.40 -9.88
N PHE A 116 -4.02 -0.62 -10.88
CA PHE A 116 -3.99 0.84 -10.81
C PHE A 116 -4.86 1.39 -9.68
N THR A 117 -6.09 0.88 -9.51
CA THR A 117 -6.98 1.28 -8.40
C THR A 117 -6.37 0.94 -7.04
N TRP A 118 -5.72 -0.22 -6.94
CA TRP A 118 -5.01 -0.65 -5.73
C TRP A 118 -3.82 0.26 -5.41
N MET A 119 -3.03 0.60 -6.42
CA MET A 119 -1.90 1.53 -6.32
C MET A 119 -2.37 2.93 -5.90
N VAL A 120 -3.44 3.47 -6.49
CA VAL A 120 -3.98 4.80 -6.13
C VAL A 120 -4.49 4.87 -4.69
N ARG A 121 -4.96 3.75 -4.12
CA ARG A 121 -5.38 3.70 -2.71
C ARG A 121 -4.23 3.97 -1.75
N ASN A 122 -3.05 3.42 -2.03
CA ASN A 122 -1.83 3.54 -1.23
C ASN A 122 -0.64 3.84 -2.16
N PRO A 123 -0.54 5.08 -2.70
CA PRO A 123 0.50 5.39 -3.66
C PRO A 123 1.88 5.28 -3.00
N LEU A 124 2.87 4.80 -3.78
CA LEU A 124 4.26 4.67 -3.31
C LEU A 124 4.39 3.77 -2.06
N HIS A 125 3.53 2.77 -1.89
CA HIS A 125 3.46 1.98 -0.65
C HIS A 125 4.83 1.42 -0.23
N ASN A 126 5.53 0.74 -1.13
CA ASN A 126 6.84 0.17 -0.85
C ASN A 126 7.89 1.22 -0.53
N PHE A 127 7.96 2.29 -1.33
CA PHE A 127 8.85 3.41 -1.06
C PHE A 127 8.60 3.98 0.34
N CYS A 128 7.35 4.23 0.69
CA CYS A 128 6.96 4.81 1.97
C CYS A 128 7.23 3.87 3.17
N HIS A 129 7.06 2.55 2.99
CA HIS A 129 7.21 1.57 4.06
C HIS A 129 8.64 1.08 4.27
N TYR A 130 9.39 0.91 3.17
CA TYR A 130 10.67 0.18 3.16
C TYR A 130 11.86 1.03 2.75
N VAL A 131 11.66 2.13 2.02
CA VAL A 131 12.77 3.00 1.58
C VAL A 131 12.95 4.17 2.54
N ILE A 132 11.89 4.91 2.81
CA ILE A 132 11.93 6.05 3.75
C ILE A 132 11.33 5.75 5.13
N GLY A 133 10.58 4.65 5.23
CA GLY A 133 9.95 4.18 6.45
C GLY A 133 10.74 3.05 7.10
N ASN A 134 10.34 2.73 8.33
CA ASN A 134 10.76 1.51 9.01
C ASN A 134 9.52 0.87 9.64
N ALA A 135 8.89 -0.09 8.95
CA ALA A 135 7.61 -0.70 9.35
C ALA A 135 7.64 -1.54 10.64
N GLY A 136 8.82 -1.73 11.26
CA GLY A 136 8.99 -2.45 12.52
C GLY A 136 9.25 -1.55 13.73
N CYS A 137 9.26 -0.23 13.56
CA CYS A 137 9.48 0.70 14.67
C CYS A 137 8.23 0.78 15.55
N VAL A 138 8.39 1.16 16.81
CA VAL A 138 7.29 1.59 17.67
C VAL A 138 7.54 3.05 17.99
N ASN A 139 6.68 3.93 17.52
CA ASN A 139 6.77 5.36 17.78
C ASN A 139 5.97 5.75 19.01
N ASP A 140 6.38 6.80 19.70
CA ASP A 140 5.51 7.56 20.59
C ASP A 140 4.60 8.49 19.79
N GLU A 141 3.63 9.11 20.45
CA GLU A 141 2.66 9.99 19.82
C GLU A 141 2.52 11.30 20.59
N PHE A 142 2.81 12.41 19.91
CA PHE A 142 2.46 13.75 20.39
C PHE A 142 1.30 14.30 19.56
N THR A 143 0.11 14.25 20.13
CA THR A 143 -1.11 14.80 19.54
C THR A 143 -1.06 16.32 19.57
N LEU A 144 -1.03 16.94 18.39
CA LEU A 144 -1.22 18.38 18.26
C LEU A 144 -2.72 18.71 18.26
N LEU A 145 -3.52 17.93 17.53
CA LEU A 145 -4.96 18.11 17.46
C LEU A 145 -5.65 16.81 17.00
N LYS A 146 -6.53 16.25 17.83
CA LYS A 146 -7.49 15.18 17.47
C LYS A 146 -8.89 15.74 17.64
N ILE A 147 -9.69 15.73 16.60
CA ILE A 147 -11.10 16.13 16.64
C ILE A 147 -11.96 15.03 16.04
N ASN A 148 -12.98 14.59 16.77
CA ASN A 148 -14.07 13.80 16.23
C ASN A 148 -15.41 14.27 16.88
N LYS A 149 -16.53 13.62 16.57
CA LYS A 149 -17.85 14.01 17.10
C LYS A 149 -17.96 13.95 18.64
N LYS A 150 -17.26 13.03 19.28
CA LYS A 150 -17.35 12.73 20.72
C LYS A 150 -16.15 13.25 21.53
N HIS A 151 -15.01 13.41 20.89
CA HIS A 151 -13.74 13.61 21.57
C HIS A 151 -12.91 14.71 20.90
N PHE A 152 -12.29 15.51 21.74
CA PHE A 152 -11.35 16.57 21.40
C PHE A 152 -10.12 16.40 22.27
N SER A 153 -8.93 16.30 21.67
CA SER A 153 -7.65 16.26 22.37
C SER A 153 -6.62 17.12 21.66
N CYS A 154 -5.79 17.81 22.43
CA CYS A 154 -4.83 18.79 21.96
C CYS A 154 -3.61 18.76 22.89
N LEU A 155 -2.41 18.85 22.32
CA LEU A 155 -1.12 18.84 23.06
C LEU A 155 -1.01 17.68 24.07
N HIS A 156 -1.39 16.48 23.63
CA HIS A 156 -1.40 15.26 24.46
C HIS A 156 -0.28 14.31 24.04
N TYR A 157 0.38 13.67 25.01
CA TYR A 157 1.46 12.71 24.76
C TYR A 157 1.05 11.30 25.17
N GLU A 158 1.32 10.35 24.28
CA GLU A 158 1.21 8.91 24.54
C GLU A 158 2.57 8.25 24.25
N SER A 159 3.04 7.38 25.15
CA SER A 159 4.34 6.71 24.98
C SER A 159 4.36 5.68 23.85
N VAL A 160 3.19 5.30 23.33
CA VAL A 160 3.03 4.38 22.21
C VAL A 160 1.92 4.91 21.31
N ALA A 161 2.26 5.25 20.07
CA ALA A 161 1.31 5.63 19.05
C ALA A 161 0.37 4.47 18.71
N ARG A 162 -0.93 4.77 18.63
CA ARG A 162 -1.98 3.78 18.28
C ARG A 162 -2.94 4.29 17.22
N THR A 163 -2.89 5.58 16.90
CA THR A 163 -3.98 6.25 16.17
C THR A 163 -3.53 6.64 14.77
N VAL A 164 -4.22 6.14 13.73
CA VAL A 164 -4.12 6.67 12.36
C VAL A 164 -5.24 7.67 12.07
N PHE A 165 -6.42 7.45 12.62
CA PHE A 165 -7.57 8.34 12.50
C PHE A 165 -8.15 8.59 13.88
N ALA A 166 -8.45 9.84 14.23
CA ALA A 166 -8.98 10.22 15.54
C ALA A 166 -10.37 9.63 15.84
N GLY A 167 -11.07 9.01 14.89
CA GLY A 167 -12.33 8.33 15.18
C GLY A 167 -12.92 7.53 14.03
N ARG A 168 -14.07 6.92 14.31
CA ARG A 168 -14.83 6.10 13.35
C ARG A 168 -15.45 6.94 12.23
N TYR A 169 -16.00 8.09 12.59
CA TYR A 169 -16.74 8.96 11.69
C TYR A 169 -15.86 10.09 11.15
N THR A 170 -16.45 11.22 10.80
CA THR A 170 -15.71 12.44 10.47
C THR A 170 -14.75 12.76 11.61
N SER A 171 -13.47 12.79 11.29
CA SER A 171 -12.41 13.04 12.25
C SER A 171 -11.21 13.68 11.58
N PHE A 172 -10.56 14.59 12.29
CA PHE A 172 -9.31 15.19 11.90
C PHE A 172 -8.25 14.84 12.94
N TYR A 173 -7.04 14.51 12.48
CA TYR A 173 -5.91 14.26 13.35
C TYR A 173 -4.65 14.91 12.77
N LEU A 174 -3.97 15.68 13.60
CA LEU A 174 -2.64 16.24 13.39
C LEU A 174 -1.78 15.86 14.59
N GLY A 175 -0.62 15.26 14.34
CA GLY A 175 0.27 14.83 15.40
C GLY A 175 1.69 14.59 14.91
N LEU A 176 2.53 14.19 15.86
CA LEU A 176 3.89 13.73 15.61
C LEU A 176 4.02 12.28 16.09
N HIS A 177 4.46 11.38 15.22
CA HIS A 177 4.81 10.00 15.59
C HIS A 177 6.33 9.85 15.60
N GLY A 178 6.94 9.61 16.77
CA GLY A 178 8.40 9.59 16.89
C GLY A 178 9.02 10.95 16.55
N GLY A 179 8.32 12.05 16.87
CA GLY A 179 8.70 13.42 16.50
C GLY A 179 8.50 13.78 15.02
N LYS A 180 7.89 12.91 14.20
CA LYS A 180 7.73 13.11 12.75
C LYS A 180 6.28 13.44 12.39
N PRO A 181 6.02 14.33 11.43
CA PRO A 181 4.68 14.83 11.17
C PRO A 181 3.74 13.77 10.60
N PHE A 182 2.49 13.82 11.07
CA PHE A 182 1.39 13.00 10.60
C PHE A 182 0.09 13.81 10.56
N ILE A 183 -0.63 13.69 9.45
CA ILE A 183 -1.97 14.28 9.30
C ILE A 183 -2.91 13.25 8.69
N SER A 184 -4.13 13.18 9.23
CA SER A 184 -5.22 12.40 8.67
C SER A 184 -6.55 13.14 8.72
N LEU A 185 -7.37 12.83 7.72
CA LEU A 185 -8.73 13.31 7.59
C LEU A 185 -9.62 12.14 7.19
N ARG A 186 -10.66 11.91 7.98
CA ARG A 186 -11.78 11.07 7.61
C ARG A 186 -13.01 11.93 7.46
N LEU A 187 -13.74 11.76 6.36
CA LEU A 187 -15.02 12.41 6.11
C LEU A 187 -16.08 11.33 5.98
N SER A 188 -17.13 11.36 6.80
CA SER A 188 -18.25 10.42 6.69
C SER A 188 -19.45 11.08 6.01
N TYR A 189 -20.03 10.41 5.01
CA TYR A 189 -21.22 10.83 4.29
C TYR A 189 -22.37 9.90 4.65
N GLY A 190 -23.09 10.25 5.72
CA GLY A 190 -24.13 9.42 6.30
C GLY A 190 -23.59 8.10 6.89
N PRO A 191 -24.45 7.08 7.06
CA PRO A 191 -24.05 5.83 7.71
C PRO A 191 -23.21 4.90 6.82
N LYS A 192 -23.29 5.08 5.49
CA LYS A 192 -22.79 4.08 4.53
C LYS A 192 -21.46 4.43 3.87
N TRP A 193 -21.08 5.69 3.80
CA TRP A 193 -19.97 6.13 2.96
C TRP A 193 -18.96 6.96 3.75
N LYS A 194 -17.68 6.85 3.36
CA LYS A 194 -16.61 7.69 3.89
C LYS A 194 -15.48 7.91 2.88
N SER A 195 -14.72 8.98 3.10
CA SER A 195 -13.38 9.16 2.55
C SER A 195 -12.33 9.06 3.65
N ASP A 196 -11.21 8.43 3.34
CA ASP A 196 -10.04 8.34 4.22
C ASP A 196 -8.83 8.95 3.51
N PHE A 197 -8.19 9.92 4.15
CA PHE A 197 -6.95 10.52 3.69
C PHE A 197 -5.94 10.56 4.84
N TYR A 198 -4.69 10.20 4.57
CA TYR A 198 -3.59 10.54 5.47
C TYR A 198 -2.29 10.68 4.70
N ILE A 199 -1.37 11.44 5.27
CA ILE A 199 0.04 11.52 4.85
C ILE A 199 0.92 11.75 6.07
N GLY A 200 2.04 11.02 6.15
CA GLY A 200 3.04 11.21 7.21
C GLY A 200 3.57 9.91 7.79
N TRP A 201 4.36 10.04 8.85
CA TRP A 201 4.88 8.89 9.61
C TRP A 201 3.82 8.34 10.53
N ARG A 202 3.70 7.01 10.56
CA ARG A 202 2.67 6.29 11.29
C ARG A 202 3.18 5.70 12.59
N GLU A 203 2.28 5.05 13.31
CA GLU A 203 2.49 4.43 14.61
C GLU A 203 3.62 3.39 14.60
N ARG A 204 3.81 2.71 13.46
CA ARG A 204 4.87 1.70 13.28
C ARG A 204 6.14 2.22 12.63
N GLY A 205 6.33 3.54 12.52
CA GLY A 205 7.50 4.15 11.88
C GLY A 205 7.55 4.12 10.35
N ASN A 206 6.60 3.45 9.71
CA ASN A 206 6.41 3.55 8.26
C ASN A 206 5.89 4.95 7.90
N PHE A 207 6.40 5.52 6.81
CA PHE A 207 5.70 6.63 6.16
C PHE A 207 4.52 6.03 5.40
N GLY A 208 3.43 6.78 5.25
CA GLY A 208 2.29 6.32 4.49
C GLY A 208 1.55 7.47 3.84
N ILE A 209 1.03 7.19 2.65
CA ILE A 209 0.05 8.01 1.96
C ILE A 209 -1.16 7.13 1.71
N LYS A 210 -2.35 7.63 2.03
CA LYS A 210 -3.61 6.95 1.72
C LYS A 210 -4.56 7.92 1.08
N PHE A 211 -5.16 7.51 -0.03
CA PHE A 211 -6.16 8.27 -0.75
C PHE A 211 -7.34 7.36 -1.09
N LEU A 212 -8.39 7.43 -0.27
CA LEU A 212 -9.64 6.72 -0.50
C LEU A 212 -10.78 7.72 -0.60
N PRO A 213 -11.11 8.20 -1.82
CA PRO A 213 -12.07 9.28 -1.99
C PRO A 213 -13.50 8.85 -1.68
N LEU A 214 -13.87 7.58 -1.90
CA LEU A 214 -15.20 7.09 -1.55
C LEU A 214 -15.17 5.59 -1.30
N THR A 215 -15.47 5.19 -0.08
CA THR A 215 -15.56 3.78 0.32
C THR A 215 -16.81 3.52 1.13
N LYS A 216 -17.38 2.33 0.99
CA LYS A 216 -18.48 1.89 1.86
C LYS A 216 -17.90 1.59 3.24
N ASN A 217 -18.62 2.00 4.29
CA ASN A 217 -18.37 1.50 5.63
C ASN A 217 -18.62 -0.01 5.62
N SER A 218 -17.58 -0.80 5.86
CA SER A 218 -17.70 -2.26 6.01
C SER A 218 -18.42 -2.53 7.33
N LEU A 219 -19.75 -2.67 7.33
CA LEU A 219 -20.53 -2.88 8.55
C LEU A 219 -20.04 -4.12 9.35
N VAL A 220 -19.56 -5.14 8.63
CA VAL A 220 -19.20 -6.48 9.15
C VAL A 220 -18.01 -6.49 10.13
N VAL A 221 -17.07 -5.55 10.05
CA VAL A 221 -15.83 -5.61 10.86
C VAL A 221 -15.97 -4.90 12.22
N TRP A 222 -17.02 -4.09 12.44
CA TRP A 222 -17.01 -3.09 13.52
C TRP A 222 -18.18 -3.16 14.50
N GLU A 223 -19.10 -4.11 14.35
CA GLU A 223 -20.18 -4.33 15.33
C GLU A 223 -19.72 -5.21 16.51
N ASN A 224 -18.62 -5.96 16.35
CA ASN A 224 -18.12 -6.92 17.34
C ASN A 224 -16.82 -6.49 18.07
N LEU A 225 -16.24 -5.34 17.74
CA LEU A 225 -15.11 -4.82 18.51
C LEU A 225 -15.66 -4.02 19.69
N PRO A 226 -15.37 -4.41 20.95
CA PRO A 226 -15.71 -3.58 22.09
C PRO A 226 -15.11 -2.20 21.83
N TYR A 227 -15.97 -1.20 21.95
CA TYR A 227 -15.64 0.19 21.68
C TYR A 227 -14.60 0.60 22.73
N GLU A 228 -13.31 0.54 22.39
CA GLU A 228 -12.25 1.21 23.15
C GLU A 228 -12.38 2.72 22.92
N ASP A 229 -13.51 3.30 23.33
CA ASP A 229 -13.51 4.60 23.99
C ASP A 229 -12.89 4.33 25.37
N ALA A 230 -11.56 4.16 25.42
CA ALA A 230 -10.87 4.35 26.69
C ALA A 230 -11.01 5.83 27.04
N GLU A 231 -11.43 6.08 28.28
CA GLU A 231 -11.59 7.39 28.91
C GLU A 231 -10.45 8.37 28.62
#